data_AF-H5YAG3-F1
#
_entry.id   AF-H5YAG3-F1
#
_cell.length_a   1.000
_cell.length_b   1.000
_cell.length_c   1.000
_cell.angle_alpha   90.00
_cell.angle_beta   90.00
_cell.angle_gamma   90.00
#
_symmetry.space_group_name_H-M   'P 1'
#
loop_
_entity.id
_entity.type
_entity.pdbx_description
1 polymer ?
#
loop_
_entity_poly.entity_id
_entity_poly.type
_entity_poly.pdbx_seq_one_letter_code
_entity_poly.pdbx_strand_id
1 'polypeptide(L)'
;MKWMLVVLAGGMTPVNTDLVFDKFADCLAAEEQMRKHYTDAFEAWDSWAAANIERRREYSKVRDLQAKRLLSNIGTCVPHAGGAAVAPQQQSNPAPSQPPQGLPTPQPSPKT
;
A
#
# COMPACT_ATOMS: atom_id res chain seq x y z
N MET A 1 12.71 -13.66 -13.48
CA MET A 1 12.09 -12.37 -13.14
C MET A 1 11.91 -12.35 -11.63
N LYS A 2 12.37 -11.32 -10.92
CA LYS A 2 12.19 -11.23 -9.46
C LYS A 2 10.81 -10.65 -9.14
N TRP A 3 10.27 -11.03 -8.00
CA TRP A 3 8.98 -10.59 -7.46
C TRP A 3 9.22 -9.94 -6.11
N MET A 4 8.44 -8.93 -5.74
CA MET A 4 8.54 -8.26 -4.47
C MET A 4 7.18 -8.20 -3.80
N LEU A 5 7.14 -8.48 -2.50
CA LEU A 5 5.93 -8.32 -1.71
C LEU A 5 5.80 -6.85 -1.27
N VAL A 6 4.68 -6.23 -1.59
CA VAL A 6 4.32 -4.87 -1.15
C VAL A 6 3.07 -4.97 -0.30
N VAL A 7 3.01 -4.21 0.79
CA VAL A 7 1.85 -4.19 1.69
C VAL A 7 1.08 -2.90 1.51
N LEU A 8 -0.21 -2.99 1.19
CA LEU A 8 -1.13 -1.87 1.20
C LEU A 8 -1.63 -1.65 2.63
N ALA A 9 -0.95 -0.79 3.38
CA ALA A 9 -1.37 -0.40 4.72
C ALA A 9 -2.69 0.37 4.65
N GLY A 10 -3.68 -0.07 5.43
CA GLY A 10 -5.02 0.53 5.44
C GLY A 10 -5.73 0.47 4.07
N GLY A 11 -5.33 -0.46 3.19
CA GLY A 11 -5.94 -0.68 1.88
C GLY A 11 -5.56 0.31 0.79
N MET A 12 -4.71 1.31 1.07
CA MET A 12 -4.38 2.37 0.12
C MET A 12 -2.90 2.75 0.05
N THR A 13 -2.15 2.64 1.16
CA THR A 13 -0.78 3.15 1.21
C THR A 13 0.20 2.02 0.95
N PRO A 14 0.91 1.99 -0.19
CA PRO A 14 1.91 0.97 -0.45
C PRO A 14 3.12 1.15 0.47
N VAL A 15 3.48 0.07 1.15
CA VAL A 15 4.66 -0.06 2.01
C VAL A 15 5.54 -1.14 1.41
N ASN A 16 6.77 -0.76 1.07
CA ASN A 16 7.74 -1.72 0.57
C ASN A 16 8.22 -2.61 1.73
N THR A 17 8.15 -3.92 1.56
CA THR A 17 8.63 -4.88 2.59
C THR A 17 10.07 -5.32 2.36
N ASP A 18 10.66 -4.95 1.21
CA ASP A 18 11.97 -5.40 0.75
C ASP A 18 12.11 -6.93 0.62
N LEU A 19 11.01 -7.68 0.73
CA LEU A 19 10.98 -9.12 0.51
C LEU A 19 10.94 -9.40 -0.98
N VAL A 20 12.09 -9.80 -1.54
CA VAL A 20 12.26 -10.13 -2.95
C VAL A 20 12.40 -11.64 -3.14
N PHE A 21 11.60 -12.21 -4.03
CA PHE A 21 11.51 -13.63 -4.33
C PHE A 21 11.87 -13.90 -5.80
N ASP A 22 12.54 -15.02 -6.08
CA ASP A 22 12.86 -15.43 -7.45
C ASP A 22 11.66 -16.06 -8.19
N LYS A 23 10.70 -16.64 -7.43
CA LYS A 23 9.50 -17.25 -7.97
C LYS A 23 8.25 -16.52 -7.49
N PHE A 24 7.26 -16.42 -8.38
CA PHE A 24 5.96 -15.86 -8.05
C PHE A 24 5.24 -16.67 -6.95
N ALA A 25 5.36 -18.00 -7.01
CA ALA A 25 4.75 -18.89 -6.03
C ALA A 25 5.28 -18.65 -4.59
N ASP A 26 6.57 -18.36 -4.45
CA ASP A 26 7.17 -18.08 -3.14
C ASP A 26 6.68 -16.72 -2.60
N CYS A 27 6.49 -15.74 -3.47
CA CYS A 27 5.88 -14.46 -3.09
C CYS A 27 4.42 -14.64 -2.65
N LEU A 28 3.62 -15.43 -3.36
CA LEU A 28 2.23 -15.72 -2.98
C LEU A 28 2.13 -16.49 -1.66
N ALA A 29 3.05 -17.43 -1.40
CA ALA A 29 3.11 -18.12 -0.13
C ALA A 29 3.41 -17.16 1.03
N ALA A 30 4.31 -16.19 0.81
CA ALA A 30 4.60 -15.14 1.78
C ALA A 30 3.41 -14.19 2.00
N GLU A 31 2.69 -13.83 0.93
CA GLU A 31 1.46 -13.04 1.01
C GLU A 31 0.40 -13.77 1.86
N GLU A 32 0.18 -15.06 1.60
CA GLU A 32 -0.78 -15.87 2.35
C GLU A 32 -0.39 -16.00 3.81
N GLN A 33 0.90 -16.21 4.10
CA GLN A 33 1.41 -16.25 5.47
C GLN A 33 1.16 -14.92 6.19
N MET A 34 1.38 -13.80 5.51
CA MET A 34 1.14 -12.48 6.08
C MET A 34 -0.36 -12.24 6.34
N ARG A 35 -1.22 -12.59 5.38
CA ARG A 35 -2.68 -12.52 5.54
C ARG A 35 -3.13 -13.35 6.73
N LYS A 36 -2.63 -14.57 6.85
CA LYS A 36 -2.90 -15.46 7.99
C LYS A 36 -2.48 -14.81 9.30
N HIS A 37 -1.29 -14.21 9.37
CA HIS A 37 -0.81 -13.55 10.58
C HIS A 37 -1.76 -12.42 11.06
N TYR A 38 -2.27 -11.60 10.14
CA TYR A 38 -3.22 -10.54 10.49
C TYR A 38 -4.59 -11.10 10.92
N THR A 39 -5.07 -12.17 10.28
CA THR A 39 -6.30 -12.86 10.69
C THR A 39 -6.15 -13.46 12.08
N ASP A 40 -5.08 -14.23 12.33
CA ASP A 40 -4.82 -14.88 13.61
C ASP A 40 -4.71 -13.84 14.74
N ALA A 41 -4.02 -12.72 14.49
CA ALA A 41 -3.91 -11.61 15.44
C ALA A 41 -5.27 -10.96 15.74
N PHE A 42 -6.12 -10.81 14.71
CA PHE A 42 -7.47 -10.28 14.89
C PHE A 42 -8.35 -11.25 15.69
N GLU A 43 -8.34 -12.54 15.37
CA GLU A 43 -9.13 -13.56 16.08
C GLU A 43 -8.72 -13.71 17.55
N ALA A 44 -7.41 -13.71 17.82
CA ALA A 44 -6.89 -13.75 19.19
C ALA A 44 -7.34 -12.52 19.99
N TRP A 45 -7.24 -11.33 19.38
CA TRP A 45 -7.73 -10.10 19.99
C TRP A 45 -9.24 -10.11 20.17
N ASP A 46 -10.02 -10.58 19.18
CA ASP A 46 -11.48 -10.60 19.20
C ASP A 46 -12.00 -11.54 20.29
N SER A 47 -11.35 -12.70 20.45
CA SER A 47 -11.66 -13.67 21.51
C SER A 47 -11.43 -13.09 22.90
N TRP A 48 -10.31 -12.39 23.10
CA TRP A 48 -10.03 -11.66 24.33
C TRP A 48 -11.04 -10.54 24.56
N ALA A 49 -11.34 -9.74 23.53
CA ALA A 49 -12.26 -8.61 23.62
C ALA A 49 -13.70 -9.06 23.93
N ALA A 50 -14.14 -10.18 23.37
CA ALA A 50 -15.44 -10.77 23.65
C ALA A 50 -15.60 -11.21 25.12
N ALA A 51 -14.50 -11.64 25.75
CA ALA A 51 -14.48 -12.03 27.16
C ALA A 51 -14.33 -10.82 28.12
N ASN A 52 -13.66 -9.76 27.69
CA ASN A 52 -13.24 -8.66 28.57
C ASN A 52 -14.03 -7.35 28.40
N ILE A 53 -14.79 -7.16 27.32
CA ILE A 53 -15.55 -5.94 27.06
C ILE A 53 -17.03 -6.15 27.40
N GLU A 54 -17.43 -5.72 28.60
CA GLU A 54 -18.80 -5.90 29.12
C GLU A 54 -19.88 -5.21 28.28
N ARG A 55 -19.58 -4.02 27.75
CA ARG A 55 -20.58 -3.22 27.03
C ARG A 55 -20.59 -3.58 25.55
N ARG A 56 -21.59 -4.35 25.13
CA ARG A 56 -21.73 -4.87 23.76
C ARG A 56 -21.64 -3.81 22.65
N ARG A 57 -22.17 -2.59 22.88
CA ARG A 57 -22.06 -1.49 21.91
C ARG A 57 -20.62 -0.99 21.73
N GLU A 58 -19.84 -0.97 22.80
CA GLU A 58 -18.44 -0.53 22.73
C GLU A 58 -17.59 -1.61 22.09
N TYR A 59 -17.83 -2.88 22.43
CA TYR A 59 -17.23 -4.03 21.77
C TYR A 59 -17.40 -3.99 20.24
N SER A 60 -18.61 -3.76 19.72
CA SER A 60 -18.82 -3.67 18.27
C SER A 60 -17.98 -2.56 17.63
N LYS A 61 -17.96 -1.36 18.22
CA LYS A 61 -17.18 -0.23 17.69
C LYS A 61 -15.67 -0.52 17.69
N VAL A 62 -15.12 -1.05 18.78
CA VAL A 62 -13.69 -1.37 18.83
C VAL A 62 -13.32 -2.53 17.92
N ARG A 63 -14.24 -3.49 17.73
CA ARG A 63 -14.08 -4.59 16.78
C ARG A 63 -13.99 -4.07 15.35
N ASP A 64 -14.87 -3.16 14.95
CA ASP A 64 -14.79 -2.53 13.62
C ASP A 64 -13.48 -1.76 13.41
N LEU A 65 -13.01 -1.02 14.43
CA LEU A 65 -11.74 -0.31 14.36
C LEU A 65 -10.54 -1.26 14.23
N GLN A 66 -10.53 -2.36 14.99
CA GLN A 66 -9.45 -3.34 14.95
C GLN A 66 -9.48 -4.20 13.68
N ALA A 67 -10.67 -4.55 13.19
CA ALA A 67 -10.84 -5.20 11.90
C ALA A 67 -10.27 -4.32 10.79
N LYS A 68 -10.62 -3.02 10.79
CA LYS A 68 -10.08 -2.06 9.82
C LYS A 68 -8.57 -1.88 9.94
N ARG A 69 -8.01 -1.92 11.16
CA ARG A 69 -6.57 -1.79 11.35
C ARG A 69 -5.78 -3.01 10.89
N LEU A 70 -6.25 -4.21 11.21
CA LEU A 70 -5.50 -5.45 10.97
C LEU A 70 -5.83 -6.07 9.60
N LEU A 71 -7.10 -6.14 9.24
CA LEU A 71 -7.58 -6.83 8.04
C LEU A 71 -7.57 -5.95 6.78
N SER A 72 -7.42 -4.63 6.90
CA SER A 72 -7.22 -3.77 5.72
C SER A 72 -5.78 -3.76 5.21
N ASN A 73 -4.84 -4.43 5.88
CA ASN A 73 -3.50 -4.62 5.34
C ASN A 73 -3.51 -5.77 4.35
N ILE A 74 -3.21 -5.48 3.09
CA ILE A 74 -3.25 -6.47 2.00
C ILE A 74 -1.85 -6.57 1.39
N GLY A 75 -1.35 -7.80 1.24
CA GLY A 75 -0.09 -8.06 0.54
C GLY A 75 -0.35 -8.18 -0.96
N THR A 76 0.58 -7.70 -1.77
CA THR A 76 0.53 -7.88 -3.23
C THR A 76 1.92 -8.15 -3.79
N CYS A 77 1.99 -9.14 -4.67
CA CYS A 77 3.21 -9.52 -5.35
C CYS A 77 3.38 -8.75 -6.65
N VAL A 78 4.38 -7.87 -6.70
CA VAL A 78 4.69 -7.05 -7.89
C VAL A 78 5.99 -7.52 -8.55
N PRO A 79 6.11 -7.44 -9.89
CA PRO A 79 7.37 -7.72 -10.57
C PRO A 79 8.44 -6.70 -10.16
N HIS A 80 9.59 -7.20 -9.69
CA HIS A 80 10.76 -6.39 -9.35
C HIS A 80 11.77 -6.45 -10.51
N ALA A 81 11.60 -5.55 -11.49
CA ALA A 81 12.63 -5.28 -12.49
C ALA A 81 13.70 -4.42 -11.81
N GLY A 82 14.95 -4.91 -11.73
CA GLY A 82 16.06 -4.31 -10.97
C GLY A 82 16.54 -2.94 -11.47
N GLY A 83 15.68 -1.94 -11.49
CA GLY A 83 15.97 -0.58 -11.95
C GLY A 83 14.88 0.46 -11.69
N ALA A 84 13.73 0.11 -11.12
CA ALA A 84 12.76 1.09 -10.65
C ALA A 84 12.31 0.70 -9.25
N ALA A 85 12.80 1.44 -8.25
CA ALA A 85 12.13 1.50 -6.97
C ALA A 85 10.64 1.72 -7.24
N VAL A 86 9.79 0.94 -6.58
CA VAL A 86 8.34 1.15 -6.59
C VAL A 86 8.12 2.47 -5.86
N ALA A 87 8.30 3.57 -6.57
CA ALA A 87 7.87 4.88 -6.12
C ALA A 87 6.37 4.75 -5.83
N PRO A 88 5.86 5.38 -4.75
CA PRO A 88 4.42 5.41 -4.51
C PRO A 88 3.78 5.86 -5.80
N GLN A 89 2.88 5.03 -6.36
CA GLN A 89 2.21 5.30 -7.61
C GLN A 89 1.35 6.55 -7.38
N GLN A 90 1.96 7.71 -7.60
CA GLN A 90 1.29 8.99 -7.69
C GLN A 90 0.33 8.83 -8.85
N GLN A 91 -0.95 8.78 -8.51
CA GLN A 91 -2.07 8.78 -9.41
C GLN A 91 -1.75 9.68 -10.60
N SER A 92 -1.59 9.06 -11.76
CA SER A 92 -1.32 9.74 -13.02
C SER A 92 -2.48 10.66 -13.31
N ASN A 93 -2.39 11.91 -12.86
CA ASN A 93 -3.21 12.99 -13.38
C ASN A 93 -2.82 13.13 -14.86
N PRO A 94 -3.75 12.99 -15.82
CA PRO A 94 -3.44 13.32 -17.20
C PRO A 94 -3.19 14.83 -17.28
N ALA A 95 -1.94 15.21 -17.49
CA ALA A 95 -1.57 16.59 -17.78
C ALA A 95 -2.23 17.02 -19.10
N PRO A 96 -2.83 18.22 -19.19
CA PRO A 96 -3.38 18.72 -20.45
C PRO A 96 -2.23 19.00 -21.43
N SER A 97 -2.35 18.39 -22.61
CA SER A 97 -1.41 18.48 -23.73
C SER A 97 -1.11 19.93 -24.12
N GLN A 98 0.14 20.37 -23.99
CA GLN A 98 0.64 21.58 -24.64
C GLN A 98 1.04 21.27 -26.09
N PRO A 99 0.61 22.06 -27.10
CA PRO A 99 1.10 21.93 -28.47
C PRO A 99 2.49 22.58 -28.68
N PRO A 100 3.22 22.21 -29.76
CA PRO A 100 4.68 22.33 -29.84
C PRO A 100 5.21 23.71 -30.28
N GLN A 101 6.50 23.86 -30.03
CA GLN A 101 7.40 25.03 -30.10
C GLN A 101 7.41 25.85 -31.40
N GLY A 102 7.59 27.17 -31.25
CA GLY A 102 8.01 28.08 -32.31
C GLY A 102 9.06 29.09 -31.82
N LEU A 103 10.27 28.98 -32.40
CA LEU A 103 11.43 29.91 -32.54
C LEU A 103 11.87 30.91 -31.44
N PRO A 104 13.20 31.19 -31.34
CA PRO A 104 13.75 32.10 -30.35
C PRO A 104 13.61 33.56 -30.83
N THR A 105 13.17 34.47 -29.95
CA THR A 105 13.33 35.91 -30.17
C THR A 105 13.96 36.58 -28.94
N PRO A 106 14.85 37.58 -29.15
CA PRO A 106 15.77 38.05 -28.13
C PRO A 106 15.14 39.05 -27.18
N GLN A 107 15.53 38.90 -25.91
CA GLN A 107 15.31 39.80 -24.78
C GLN A 107 15.69 41.27 -25.08
N PRO A 108 14.92 42.23 -24.55
CA PRO A 108 15.49 43.48 -24.06
C PRO A 108 15.29 43.65 -22.54
N SER A 109 16.36 44.17 -21.94
CA SER A 109 16.60 44.43 -20.52
C SER A 109 15.68 45.50 -19.89
N PRO A 110 15.71 45.65 -18.54
CA PRO A 110 14.67 46.34 -17.77
C PRO A 110 14.86 47.85 -17.74
N LYS A 111 13.77 48.58 -17.55
CA LYS A 111 13.82 50.00 -17.16
C LYS A 111 12.86 50.26 -16.00
N THR A 112 13.51 50.60 -14.89
CA THR A 112 13.16 51.47 -13.74
C THR A 112 11.70 51.77 -13.46
#